data_AF-A0A0M8K8F0-F1
#
_entry.id   AF-A0A0M8K8F0-F1
#
_cell.length_a   1.000
_cell.length_b   1.000
_cell.length_c   1.000
_cell.angle_alpha   90.00
_cell.angle_beta   90.00
_cell.angle_gamma   90.00
#
_symmetry.space_group_name_H-M   'P 1'
#
loop_
_entity.id
_entity.type
_entity.pdbx_description
1 polymer ?
#
loop_
_entity_poly.entity_id
_entity_poly.type
_entity_poly.pdbx_seq_one_letter_code
_entity_poly.pdbx_strand_id
1 'polypeptide(L)'
;MPTSTPTVPPTATPTPTNTPTITPTPTATPTATATPVAYACTGCPLAIPDDITTPLTSSVTVPDTISIRELKVFVWITHEDVYDLRVELIAPNGSTYLLYADRDVGGGPDELRTRYTVSGGLPDTANGTWTLRVTDTKPGKTGTLESWNLEIYP
;
A
#
# COMPACT_ATOMS: atom_id res chain seq x y z
N MET A 1 33.44 -86.11 -34.95
CA MET A 1 32.19 -85.62 -34.34
C MET A 1 32.39 -84.14 -34.05
N PRO A 2 31.64 -83.23 -34.67
CA PRO A 2 31.93 -81.79 -34.62
C PRO A 2 31.61 -81.20 -33.24
N THR A 3 32.57 -80.48 -32.68
CA THR A 3 32.49 -79.68 -31.46
C THR A 3 31.83 -78.33 -31.76
N SER A 4 30.66 -78.10 -31.19
CA SER A 4 29.92 -76.85 -31.30
C SER A 4 30.52 -75.80 -30.36
N THR A 5 30.91 -74.66 -30.92
CA THR A 5 31.38 -73.46 -30.21
C THR A 5 30.20 -72.77 -29.51
N PRO A 6 30.29 -72.37 -28.23
CA PRO A 6 29.26 -71.55 -27.59
C PRO A 6 29.41 -70.07 -27.99
N THR A 7 28.34 -69.51 -28.53
CA THR A 7 28.20 -68.08 -28.85
C THR A 7 27.96 -67.27 -27.57
N VAL A 8 28.79 -66.25 -27.32
CA VAL A 8 28.61 -65.30 -26.21
C VAL A 8 27.54 -64.25 -26.59
N PRO A 9 26.55 -63.97 -25.73
CA PRO A 9 25.53 -62.94 -25.99
C PRO A 9 26.10 -61.51 -25.92
N PRO A 10 25.52 -60.53 -26.64
CA PRO A 10 26.06 -59.18 -26.70
C PRO A 10 25.90 -58.41 -25.39
N THR A 11 26.94 -57.64 -25.04
CA THR A 11 27.00 -56.70 -23.91
C THR A 11 25.97 -55.59 -24.06
N ALA A 12 25.16 -55.35 -23.02
CA ALA A 12 24.24 -54.22 -22.98
C ALA A 12 24.99 -52.88 -22.84
N THR A 13 24.70 -51.92 -23.71
CA THR A 13 25.19 -50.54 -23.64
C THR A 13 24.58 -49.82 -22.43
N PRO A 14 25.36 -49.10 -21.60
CA PRO A 14 24.78 -48.31 -20.51
C PRO A 14 23.99 -47.13 -21.06
N THR A 15 22.75 -46.97 -20.59
CA THR A 15 21.87 -45.82 -20.86
C THR A 15 22.49 -44.54 -20.29
N PRO A 16 22.51 -43.40 -21.00
CA PRO A 16 22.94 -42.13 -20.42
C PRO A 16 21.99 -41.70 -19.29
N THR A 17 22.55 -41.50 -18.09
CA THR A 17 21.82 -40.93 -16.96
C THR A 17 21.62 -39.43 -17.19
N ASN A 18 20.36 -38.99 -17.38
CA ASN A 18 20.01 -37.58 -17.41
C ASN A 18 20.30 -36.96 -16.03
N THR A 19 21.36 -36.17 -15.94
CA THR A 19 21.65 -35.34 -14.76
C THR A 19 20.78 -34.08 -14.84
N PRO A 20 19.91 -33.78 -13.87
CA PRO A 20 19.16 -32.53 -13.90
C PRO A 20 20.12 -31.36 -13.68
N THR A 21 20.24 -30.48 -14.68
CA THR A 21 20.90 -29.19 -14.54
C THR A 21 20.06 -28.31 -13.63
N ILE A 22 20.53 -28.04 -12.42
CA ILE A 22 19.98 -26.99 -11.56
C ILE A 22 20.29 -25.63 -12.19
N THR A 23 19.31 -25.05 -12.89
CA THR A 23 19.37 -23.65 -13.32
C THR A 23 19.41 -22.78 -12.06
N PRO A 24 20.43 -21.92 -11.85
CA PRO A 24 20.41 -21.00 -10.73
C PRO A 24 19.21 -20.07 -10.87
N THR A 25 18.30 -20.11 -9.90
CA THR A 25 17.21 -19.13 -9.77
C THR A 25 17.82 -17.73 -9.80
N PRO A 26 17.35 -16.79 -10.65
CA PRO A 26 17.87 -15.43 -10.62
C PRO A 26 17.64 -14.87 -9.21
N THR A 27 18.73 -14.50 -8.53
CA THR A 27 18.68 -13.77 -7.27
C THR A 27 17.93 -12.47 -7.53
N ALA A 28 16.81 -12.24 -6.81
CA ALA A 28 16.08 -10.98 -6.91
C ALA A 28 17.04 -9.83 -6.61
N THR A 29 17.28 -8.98 -7.61
CA THR A 29 18.00 -7.71 -7.42
C THR A 29 17.24 -6.92 -6.34
N PRO A 30 17.90 -6.44 -5.27
CA PRO A 30 17.22 -5.60 -4.29
C PRO A 30 16.69 -4.35 -5.02
N THR A 31 15.37 -4.21 -5.07
CA THR A 31 14.72 -3.01 -5.61
C THR A 31 15.19 -1.81 -4.79
N ALA A 32 15.89 -0.87 -5.43
CA ALA A 32 16.26 0.38 -4.77
C ALA A 32 14.98 1.05 -4.25
N THR A 33 14.95 1.37 -2.95
CA THR A 33 13.83 2.11 -2.35
C THR A 33 13.82 3.51 -2.94
N ALA A 34 12.87 3.80 -3.83
CA ALA A 34 12.68 5.14 -4.37
C ALA A 34 12.39 6.12 -3.23
N THR A 35 13.03 7.29 -3.26
CA THR A 35 12.76 8.36 -2.28
C THR A 35 11.47 9.07 -2.70
N PRO A 36 10.44 9.16 -1.83
CA PRO A 36 9.23 9.87 -2.17
C PRO A 36 9.44 11.39 -2.14
N VAL A 37 8.68 12.10 -2.98
CA VAL A 37 8.40 13.51 -2.76
C VAL A 37 7.24 13.60 -1.77
N ALA A 38 7.48 14.19 -0.60
CA ALA A 38 6.49 14.23 0.47
C ALA A 38 5.97 15.65 0.68
N TYR A 39 4.64 15.77 0.84
CA TYR A 39 3.97 17.01 1.18
C TYR A 39 3.19 16.82 2.47
N ALA A 40 3.58 17.54 3.52
CA ALA A 40 2.93 17.47 4.82
C ALA A 40 1.70 18.39 4.88
N CYS A 41 0.73 18.03 5.71
CA CYS A 41 -0.43 18.87 5.95
C CYS A 41 -0.05 20.26 6.45
N THR A 42 -0.81 21.26 6.02
CA THR A 42 -0.72 22.62 6.55
C THR A 42 -1.84 22.83 7.57
N GLY A 43 -1.52 23.46 8.70
CA GLY A 43 -2.52 23.77 9.74
C GLY A 43 -2.86 22.64 10.70
N CYS A 44 -2.19 21.49 10.64
CA CYS A 44 -2.27 20.48 11.70
C CYS A 44 -1.53 20.94 12.99
N PRO A 45 -1.96 20.51 14.19
CA PRO A 45 -3.08 19.58 14.45
C PRO A 45 -4.45 20.24 14.29
N LEU A 46 -5.47 19.44 13.92
CA LEU A 46 -6.85 19.90 13.71
C LEU A 46 -7.84 19.05 14.51
N ALA A 47 -8.76 19.69 15.23
CA ALA A 47 -9.83 18.98 15.95
C ALA A 47 -10.78 18.30 14.96
N ILE A 48 -11.14 17.05 15.24
CA ILE A 48 -12.18 16.32 14.51
C ILE A 48 -13.52 16.70 15.15
N PRO A 49 -14.49 17.23 14.39
CA PRO A 49 -15.83 17.51 14.91
C PRO A 49 -16.50 16.25 15.44
N ASP A 50 -17.05 16.32 16.65
CA ASP A 50 -17.93 15.29 17.24
C ASP A 50 -19.35 15.41 16.69
N ASP A 51 -19.48 15.40 15.37
CA ASP A 51 -20.77 15.31 14.71
C ASP A 51 -20.67 14.49 13.42
N ILE A 52 -21.67 13.65 13.19
CA ILE A 52 -21.71 12.70 12.05
C ILE A 52 -22.01 13.40 10.70
N THR A 53 -22.23 14.71 10.72
CA THR A 53 -22.69 15.48 9.55
C THR A 53 -21.61 16.35 8.92
N THR A 54 -20.56 16.67 9.67
CA THR A 54 -19.55 17.65 9.30
C THR A 54 -18.17 17.00 9.34
N PRO A 55 -17.67 16.49 8.20
CA PRO A 55 -16.33 15.93 8.17
C PRO A 55 -15.27 17.01 8.32
N LEU A 56 -14.18 16.68 9.01
CA LEU A 56 -12.94 17.46 8.96
C LEU A 56 -12.32 17.32 7.56
N THR A 57 -11.86 18.44 7.00
CA THR A 57 -11.06 18.44 5.77
C THR A 57 -9.74 19.15 5.99
N SER A 58 -8.66 18.59 5.43
CA SER A 58 -7.32 19.17 5.43
C SER A 58 -6.72 18.99 4.05
N SER A 59 -6.13 20.05 3.49
CA SER A 59 -5.64 20.05 2.11
C SER A 59 -4.14 20.28 2.02
N VAL A 60 -3.56 19.71 0.97
CA VAL A 60 -2.16 19.86 0.56
C VAL A 60 -2.14 20.15 -0.94
N THR A 61 -1.35 21.14 -1.34
CA THR A 61 -1.18 21.50 -2.75
C THR A 61 0.16 21.01 -3.27
N VAL A 62 0.11 20.22 -4.35
CA VAL A 62 1.28 19.77 -5.11
C VAL A 62 1.44 20.71 -6.31
N PRO A 63 2.47 21.58 -6.32
CA PRO A 63 2.65 22.56 -7.39
C PRO A 63 3.20 21.94 -8.68
N ASP A 64 4.03 20.89 -8.54
CA ASP A 64 4.78 20.31 -9.64
C ASP A 64 4.04 19.14 -10.29
N THR A 65 4.23 18.98 -11.60
CA THR A 65 3.75 17.81 -12.35
C THR A 65 4.69 16.63 -12.10
N ILE A 66 4.35 15.81 -11.11
CA ILE A 66 5.10 14.59 -10.74
C ILE A 66 4.31 13.37 -11.21
N SER A 67 4.92 12.48 -11.99
CA SER A 67 4.28 11.21 -12.37
C SER A 67 4.05 10.31 -11.15
N ILE A 68 2.93 9.60 -11.09
CA ILE A 68 2.63 8.71 -9.96
C ILE A 68 2.90 7.26 -10.36
N ARG A 69 4.00 6.66 -9.86
CA ARG A 69 4.18 5.20 -9.88
C ARG A 69 3.53 4.56 -8.66
N GLU A 70 3.69 5.16 -7.49
CA GLU A 70 3.05 4.76 -6.24
C GLU A 70 2.68 6.00 -5.44
N LEU A 71 1.53 5.97 -4.77
CA LEU A 71 1.08 7.03 -3.87
C LEU A 71 0.82 6.44 -2.50
N LYS A 72 1.39 7.07 -1.47
CA LYS A 72 1.13 6.72 -0.07
C LYS A 72 0.64 7.91 0.71
N VAL A 73 -0.13 7.62 1.76
CA VAL A 73 -0.57 8.62 2.73
C VAL A 73 -0.22 8.12 4.11
N PHE A 74 0.62 8.85 4.83
CA PHE A 74 0.76 8.65 6.26
C PHE A 74 -0.31 9.46 6.98
N VAL A 75 -1.03 8.82 7.90
CA VAL A 75 -2.07 9.43 8.72
C VAL A 75 -1.73 9.20 10.18
N TRP A 76 -1.80 10.27 10.97
CA TRP A 76 -1.69 10.22 12.43
C TRP A 76 -2.86 10.98 13.06
N ILE A 77 -3.73 10.23 13.73
CA ILE A 77 -4.92 10.72 14.42
C ILE A 77 -4.93 10.14 15.84
N THR A 78 -5.23 10.97 16.83
CA THR A 78 -5.63 10.56 18.18
C THR A 78 -7.15 10.63 18.27
N HIS A 79 -7.81 9.61 18.80
CA HIS A 79 -9.28 9.57 18.92
C HIS A 79 -9.67 8.59 20.03
N GLU A 80 -10.70 8.86 20.82
CA GLU A 80 -11.12 7.95 21.89
C GLU A 80 -11.66 6.58 21.39
N ASP A 81 -12.00 6.47 20.11
CA ASP A 81 -12.34 5.21 19.46
C ASP A 81 -12.07 5.29 17.95
N VAL A 82 -10.92 4.80 17.48
CA VAL A 82 -10.56 4.89 16.06
C VAL A 82 -11.52 4.11 15.14
N TYR A 83 -12.31 3.16 15.66
CA TYR A 83 -13.27 2.43 14.83
C TYR A 83 -14.43 3.29 14.37
N ASP A 84 -14.67 4.43 15.01
CA ASP A 84 -15.70 5.38 14.59
C ASP A 84 -15.25 6.24 13.40
N LEU A 85 -13.96 6.20 13.03
CA LEU A 85 -13.42 7.07 12.00
C LEU A 85 -13.55 6.48 10.59
N ARG A 86 -13.94 7.33 9.64
CA ARG A 86 -13.79 7.11 8.20
C ARG A 86 -12.77 8.11 7.63
N VAL A 87 -11.73 7.60 6.98
CA VAL A 87 -10.66 8.43 6.41
C VAL A 87 -10.56 8.20 4.91
N GLU A 88 -10.66 9.29 4.15
CA GLU A 88 -10.64 9.28 2.70
C GLU A 88 -9.65 10.31 2.16
N LEU A 89 -9.01 9.99 1.04
CA LEU A 89 -8.22 10.92 0.24
C LEU A 89 -9.02 11.32 -0.99
N ILE A 90 -9.14 12.62 -1.24
CA ILE A 90 -9.78 13.18 -2.43
C ILE A 90 -8.68 13.77 -3.31
N ALA A 91 -8.58 13.27 -4.54
CA ALA A 91 -7.66 13.75 -5.56
C ALA A 91 -8.09 15.09 -6.19
N PRO A 92 -7.19 15.80 -6.86
CA PRO A 92 -7.50 17.05 -7.57
C PRO A 92 -8.61 16.94 -8.62
N ASN A 93 -8.80 15.74 -9.18
CA ASN A 93 -9.85 15.44 -10.16
C ASN A 93 -11.20 15.05 -9.51
N GLY A 94 -11.29 15.03 -8.18
CA GLY A 94 -12.49 14.64 -7.42
C GLY A 94 -12.61 13.13 -7.14
N SER A 95 -11.71 12.28 -7.65
CA SER A 95 -11.67 10.86 -7.29
C SER A 95 -11.43 10.70 -5.79
N THR A 96 -12.18 9.80 -5.15
CA THR A 96 -12.09 9.54 -3.71
C THR A 96 -11.53 8.14 -3.47
N TYR A 97 -10.58 8.03 -2.53
CA TYR A 97 -9.91 6.80 -2.15
C TYR A 97 -10.08 6.56 -0.66
N LEU A 98 -10.66 5.41 -0.29
CA LEU A 98 -10.84 5.02 1.10
C LEU A 98 -9.49 4.56 1.67
N LEU A 99 -9.01 5.23 2.72
CA LEU A 99 -7.79 4.86 3.43
C LEU A 99 -8.12 4.02 4.66
N TYR A 100 -9.14 4.43 5.40
CA TYR A 100 -9.60 3.75 6.60
C TYR A 100 -11.13 3.72 6.63
N ALA A 101 -11.67 2.52 6.86
CA ALA A 101 -13.10 2.31 6.97
C ALA A 101 -13.49 2.28 8.45
N ASP A 102 -14.49 3.08 8.79
CA ASP A 102 -15.20 2.96 10.06
C ASP A 102 -15.78 1.56 10.21
N ARG A 103 -16.02 1.17 11.45
CA ARG A 103 -16.55 -0.13 11.82
C ARG A 103 -17.72 0.10 12.75
N ASP A 104 -18.81 -0.61 12.53
CA ASP A 104 -19.97 -0.59 13.43
C ASP A 104 -19.74 -1.42 14.70
N VAL A 105 -18.55 -1.29 15.30
CA VAL A 105 -18.13 -1.92 16.55
C VAL A 105 -17.32 -0.89 17.35
N GLY A 106 -17.67 -0.67 18.61
CA GLY A 106 -16.87 0.17 19.51
C GLY A 106 -15.69 -0.58 20.13
N GLY A 107 -14.87 0.15 20.88
CA GLY A 107 -13.67 -0.35 21.54
C GLY A 107 -12.45 -0.41 20.62
N GLY A 108 -12.37 0.48 19.64
CA GLY A 108 -11.16 0.69 18.86
C GLY A 108 -9.99 1.25 19.69
N PRO A 109 -8.77 1.24 19.14
CA PRO A 109 -7.61 1.84 19.80
C PRO A 109 -7.74 3.37 19.86
N ASP A 110 -6.96 4.00 20.75
CA ASP A 110 -6.98 5.46 20.92
C ASP A 110 -6.15 6.23 19.87
N GLU A 111 -5.46 5.52 18.98
CA GLU A 111 -4.52 6.10 18.01
C GLU A 111 -4.58 5.36 16.66
N LEU A 112 -4.71 6.14 15.58
CA LEU A 112 -4.49 5.69 14.21
C LEU A 112 -3.20 6.30 13.69
N ARG A 113 -2.15 5.48 13.58
CA ARG A 113 -0.84 5.93 13.08
C ARG A 113 -0.31 4.97 12.03
N THR A 114 -0.73 5.17 10.79
CA THR A 114 -0.56 4.19 9.71
C THR A 114 -0.20 4.87 8.39
N ARG A 115 0.57 4.16 7.56
CA ARG A 115 0.82 4.52 6.17
C ARG A 115 -0.01 3.64 5.25
N TYR A 116 -0.82 4.27 4.41
CA TYR A 116 -1.67 3.62 3.42
C TYR A 116 -1.07 3.74 2.03
N THR A 117 -1.08 2.64 1.27
CA THR A 117 -0.87 2.71 -0.19
C THR A 117 -2.22 2.98 -0.85
N VAL A 118 -2.28 4.03 -1.65
CA VAL A 118 -3.48 4.41 -2.39
C VAL A 118 -3.53 3.62 -3.69
N SER A 119 -4.68 3.02 -3.98
CA SER A 119 -4.91 2.23 -5.20
C SER A 119 -6.33 2.49 -5.72
N GLY A 120 -6.64 2.04 -6.94
CA GLY A 120 -7.97 2.24 -7.55
C GLY A 120 -8.01 3.32 -8.63
N GLY A 121 -7.04 3.32 -9.55
CA GLY A 121 -7.00 4.28 -10.66
C GLY A 121 -6.53 5.65 -10.21
N LEU A 122 -5.25 5.75 -9.85
CA LEU A 122 -4.60 7.04 -9.57
C LEU A 122 -4.52 7.88 -10.86
N PRO A 123 -4.54 9.22 -10.77
CA PRO A 123 -4.20 10.06 -11.90
C PRO A 123 -2.74 9.83 -12.33
N ASP A 124 -2.43 10.09 -13.61
CA ASP A 124 -1.06 9.92 -14.13
C ASP A 124 -0.05 10.85 -13.44
N THR A 125 -0.52 12.00 -12.95
CA THR A 125 0.29 13.03 -12.32
C THR A 125 -0.34 13.55 -11.03
N ALA A 126 0.50 14.00 -10.10
CA ALA A 126 0.09 14.41 -8.76
C ALA A 126 -0.28 15.90 -8.62
N ASN A 127 -0.11 16.73 -9.66
CA ASN A 127 -0.30 18.18 -9.52
C ASN A 127 -1.74 18.55 -9.14
N GLY A 128 -1.87 19.52 -8.24
CA GLY A 128 -3.15 20.05 -7.76
C GLY A 128 -3.36 19.86 -6.26
N THR A 129 -4.60 20.08 -5.83
CA THR A 129 -4.97 20.02 -4.41
C THR A 129 -5.50 18.64 -4.04
N TRP A 130 -4.82 17.99 -3.11
CA TRP A 130 -5.25 16.76 -2.47
C TRP A 130 -5.89 17.10 -1.12
N THR A 131 -6.99 16.44 -0.78
CA THR A 131 -7.71 16.70 0.47
C THR A 131 -7.88 15.40 1.24
N LEU A 132 -7.38 15.38 2.47
CA LEU A 132 -7.74 14.35 3.44
C LEU A 132 -9.09 14.74 4.06
N ARG A 133 -10.04 13.82 4.02
CA ARG A 133 -11.34 13.93 4.67
C ARG A 133 -11.42 12.92 5.80
N VAL A 134 -11.68 13.39 7.01
CA VAL A 134 -11.88 12.56 8.20
C VAL A 134 -13.28 12.80 8.72
N THR A 135 -14.07 11.74 8.80
CA THR A 135 -15.43 11.77 9.35
C THR A 135 -15.45 10.92 10.60
N ASP A 136 -15.88 11.47 11.72
CA ASP A 136 -16.32 10.67 12.86
C ASP A 136 -17.77 10.23 12.60
N THR A 137 -17.99 8.92 12.50
CA THR A 137 -19.30 8.35 12.14
C THR A 137 -20.15 8.00 13.36
N LYS A 138 -19.63 8.15 14.58
CA LYS A 138 -20.39 7.95 15.83
C LYS A 138 -20.21 9.13 16.78
N PRO A 139 -21.31 9.69 17.32
CA PRO A 139 -21.20 10.81 18.24
C PRO A 139 -20.72 10.38 19.63
N GLY A 140 -20.19 11.33 20.38
CA GLY A 140 -19.82 11.25 21.79
C GLY A 140 -18.33 11.00 22.03
N LYS A 141 -17.54 10.82 20.96
CA LYS A 141 -16.10 10.66 20.98
C LYS A 141 -15.46 11.83 20.25
N THR A 142 -14.27 12.20 20.68
CA THR A 142 -13.53 13.31 20.09
C THR A 142 -12.12 12.88 19.77
N GLY A 143 -11.50 13.60 18.85
CA GLY A 143 -10.10 13.40 18.55
C GLY A 143 -9.50 14.53 17.73
N THR A 144 -8.26 14.31 17.34
CA THR A 144 -7.42 15.29 16.68
C THR A 144 -6.67 14.62 15.53
N LEU A 145 -6.76 15.22 14.35
CA LEU A 145 -5.82 14.96 13.28
C LEU A 145 -4.49 15.61 13.63
N GLU A 146 -3.56 14.81 14.16
CA GLU A 146 -2.24 15.27 14.58
C GLU A 146 -1.37 15.69 13.39
N SER A 147 -1.34 14.83 12.36
CA SER A 147 -0.68 15.14 11.09
C SER A 147 -1.05 14.14 10.01
N TRP A 148 -0.81 14.52 8.76
CA TRP A 148 -0.74 13.59 7.64
C TRP A 148 0.24 14.07 6.59
N ASN A 149 0.71 13.16 5.72
CA ASN A 149 1.52 13.51 4.56
C ASN A 149 1.07 12.75 3.32
N LEU A 150 1.27 13.38 2.16
CA LEU A 150 1.15 12.76 0.86
C LEU A 150 2.55 12.41 0.35
N GLU A 151 2.83 11.13 0.14
CA GLU A 151 4.11 10.61 -0.32
C GLU A 151 3.95 10.12 -1.78
N ILE A 152 4.55 10.83 -2.72
CA ILE A 152 4.50 10.53 -4.15
C ILE A 152 5.80 9.86 -4.56
N TYR A 153 5.71 8.67 -5.14
CA TYR A 153 6.83 7.95 -5.70
C TYR A 153 6.75 8.01 -7.23
N PRO A 154 7.62 8.80 -7.90
CA PRO A 154 7.68 8.90 -9.35
C PRO A 154 8.43 7.74 -9.95
#